data_AF-A0A2A4J7C7-F1
#
_entry.id   AF-A0A2A4J7C7-F1
#
_cell.length_a   1.000
_cell.length_b   1.000
_cell.length_c   1.000
_cell.angle_alpha   90.00
_cell.angle_beta   90.00
_cell.angle_gamma   90.00
#
_symmetry.space_group_name_H-M   'P 1'
#
loop_
_entity.id
_entity.type
_entity.pdbx_description
1 polymer ?
#
loop_
_entity_poly.entity_id
_entity_poly.type
_entity_poly.pdbx_seq_one_letter_code
_entity_poly.pdbx_strand_id
1 'polypeptide(L)'
;MTLFRLSFLQDWIDEGPPIVFWISGFYFTQSFLTGVLQNYSRHNTIPIDQVHFEFTITKMEADSEEEPSFGVYCKGLFLEGARWNRETMQMDESYPKILFDTIPIIWFKPALIADFKPPPSYFCPIYKTSERKGVLATTGHSSNFVMYITLRTDIKEQHWINRGVASLTQLDD
;
A
#
# COMPACT_ATOMS: atom_id res chain seq x y z
N MET A 1 12.38 -15.13 2.74
CA MET A 1 11.41 -14.14 3.28
C MET A 1 11.19 -14.22 4.80
N THR A 2 11.10 -15.41 5.40
CA THR A 2 10.80 -15.57 6.85
C THR A 2 11.83 -14.96 7.80
N LEU A 3 13.13 -15.12 7.53
CA LEU A 3 14.20 -14.55 8.37
C LEU A 3 14.18 -13.02 8.41
N PHE A 4 13.91 -12.37 7.26
CA PHE A 4 13.79 -10.91 7.17
C PHE A 4 12.56 -10.36 7.90
N ARG A 5 11.45 -11.12 7.96
CA ARG A 5 10.27 -10.73 8.75
C ARG A 5 10.57 -10.77 10.24
N LEU A 6 11.28 -11.81 10.69
CA LEU A 6 11.67 -11.94 12.09
C LEU A 6 12.62 -10.85 12.51
N SER A 7 13.64 -10.53 11.69
CA SER A 7 14.56 -9.43 12.00
C SER A 7 13.82 -8.10 12.06
N PHE A 8 12.98 -7.78 11.07
CA PHE A 8 12.19 -6.54 11.06
C PHE A 8 11.32 -6.36 12.32
N LEU A 9 10.65 -7.43 12.76
CA LEU A 9 9.82 -7.38 13.97
C LEU A 9 10.66 -7.30 15.24
N GLN A 10 11.82 -7.96 15.27
CA GLN A 10 12.76 -7.91 16.38
C GLN A 10 13.33 -6.49 16.54
N ASP A 11 13.79 -5.88 15.44
CA ASP A 11 14.30 -4.52 15.42
C ASP A 11 13.22 -3.53 15.90
N TRP A 12 11.95 -3.72 15.49
CA TRP A 12 10.84 -2.92 16.01
C TRP A 12 10.67 -3.10 17.53
N ILE A 13 10.75 -4.33 18.04
CA ILE A 13 10.66 -4.58 19.50
C ILE A 13 11.79 -3.89 20.27
N ASP A 14 13.01 -3.96 19.73
CA ASP A 14 14.22 -3.52 20.43
C ASP A 14 14.44 -2.00 20.31
N GLU A 15 14.13 -1.40 19.16
CA GLU A 15 14.47 -0.01 18.82
C GLU A 15 13.24 0.92 18.69
N GLY A 16 12.04 0.36 18.66
CA GLY A 16 10.79 1.11 18.45
C GLY A 16 10.32 1.11 16.99
N PRO A 17 9.18 1.77 16.69
CA PRO A 17 8.59 1.72 15.35
C PRO A 17 9.52 2.31 14.28
N PRO A 18 9.70 1.63 13.13
CA PRO A 18 10.48 2.18 12.03
C PRO A 18 9.76 3.36 11.39
N ILE A 19 10.52 4.28 10.80
CA ILE A 19 9.98 5.41 10.03
C ILE A 19 9.21 4.90 8.79
N VAL A 20 9.76 3.87 8.13
CA VAL A 20 9.16 3.25 6.93
C VAL A 20 8.83 1.78 7.20
N PHE A 21 7.54 1.48 7.26
CA PHE A 21 7.03 0.13 7.50
C PHE A 21 7.13 -0.74 6.25
N TRP A 22 7.59 -1.99 6.41
CA TRP A 22 7.56 -2.99 5.34
C TRP A 22 6.19 -3.68 5.30
N ILE A 23 5.28 -3.20 4.45
CA ILE A 23 3.88 -3.63 4.45
C ILE A 23 3.72 -5.13 4.16
N SER A 24 4.62 -5.66 3.33
CA SER A 24 4.68 -7.07 2.95
C SER A 24 5.30 -7.98 4.02
N GLY A 25 5.87 -7.37 5.06
CA GLY A 25 6.33 -8.07 6.26
C GLY A 25 5.17 -8.52 7.17
N PHE A 26 4.03 -7.83 7.11
CA PHE A 26 2.87 -8.12 7.96
C PHE A 26 2.10 -9.37 7.50
N TYR A 27 1.76 -10.24 8.46
CA TYR A 27 0.86 -11.37 8.21
C TYR A 27 -0.61 -10.90 8.08
N PHE A 28 -0.98 -9.91 8.88
CA PHE A 28 -2.32 -9.31 8.89
C PHE A 28 -2.24 -7.78 8.85
N THR A 29 -2.04 -7.24 7.64
CA THR A 29 -1.88 -5.81 7.36
C THR A 29 -3.07 -4.97 7.81
N GLN A 30 -4.29 -5.51 7.75
CA GLN A 30 -5.50 -4.78 8.11
C GLN A 30 -5.51 -4.33 9.58
N SER A 31 -5.09 -5.18 10.53
CA SER A 31 -4.99 -4.77 11.93
C SER A 31 -4.05 -3.59 12.15
N PHE A 32 -2.89 -3.58 11.46
CA PHE A 32 -1.94 -2.48 11.53
C PHE A 32 -2.56 -1.19 11.01
N LEU A 33 -3.15 -1.23 9.81
CA LEU A 33 -3.77 -0.07 9.18
C LEU A 33 -4.97 0.46 9.96
N THR A 34 -5.82 -0.42 10.51
CA THR A 34 -6.90 -0.02 11.42
C THR A 34 -6.34 0.62 12.69
N GLY A 35 -5.23 0.14 13.23
CA GLY A 35 -4.54 0.76 14.36
C GLY A 35 -4.09 2.19 14.07
N VAL A 36 -3.54 2.44 12.89
CA VAL A 36 -3.16 3.79 12.43
C VAL A 36 -4.38 4.71 12.35
N LEU A 37 -5.50 4.25 11.75
CA LEU A 37 -6.73 5.03 11.70
C LEU A 37 -7.33 5.29 13.09
N GLN A 38 -7.28 4.31 13.99
CA GLN A 38 -7.71 4.47 15.38
C GLN A 38 -6.89 5.54 16.11
N ASN A 39 -5.58 5.55 15.93
CA ASN A 39 -4.70 6.55 16.55
C ASN A 39 -5.04 7.96 16.05
N TYR A 40 -5.24 8.12 14.74
CA TYR A 40 -5.66 9.39 14.15
C TYR A 40 -7.06 9.83 14.63
N SER A 41 -8.02 8.91 14.62
CA SER A 41 -9.40 9.13 15.10
C SER A 41 -9.43 9.61 16.55
N ARG A 42 -8.69 8.94 17.44
CA ARG A 42 -8.58 9.31 18.87
C ARG A 42 -7.89 10.66 19.06
N HIS A 43 -6.79 10.91 18.35
CA HIS A 43 -6.06 12.17 18.45
C HIS A 43 -6.91 13.39 18.05
N ASN A 44 -7.74 13.24 17.01
CA ASN A 44 -8.54 14.33 16.45
C ASN A 44 -10.00 14.35 16.96
N THR A 45 -10.41 13.40 17.81
CA THR A 45 -11.80 13.25 18.27
C THR A 45 -12.80 13.11 17.09
N ILE A 46 -12.40 12.36 16.08
CA ILE A 46 -13.21 12.09 14.88
C ILE A 46 -13.68 10.63 14.93
N PRO A 47 -14.95 10.31 14.62
CA PRO A 47 -15.40 8.93 14.50
C PRO A 47 -14.59 8.12 13.47
N ILE A 48 -14.18 6.89 13.81
CA ILE A 48 -13.31 6.07 12.93
C ILE A 48 -13.97 5.75 11.58
N ASP A 49 -15.30 5.69 11.52
CA ASP A 49 -16.09 5.49 10.30
C ASP A 49 -16.06 6.69 9.36
N GLN A 50 -15.53 7.84 9.80
CA GLN A 50 -15.37 9.04 8.98
C GLN A 50 -13.93 9.24 8.46
N VAL A 51 -13.00 8.33 8.78
CA VAL A 51 -11.61 8.42 8.35
C VAL A 51 -11.22 7.28 7.42
N HIS A 52 -10.37 7.59 6.45
CA HIS A 52 -9.81 6.64 5.50
C HIS A 52 -8.37 7.03 5.17
N PHE A 53 -7.71 6.26 4.30
CA PHE A 53 -6.39 6.60 3.79
C PHE A 53 -6.46 7.28 2.43
N GLU A 54 -5.76 8.41 2.32
CA GLU A 54 -5.25 8.92 1.05
C GLU A 54 -3.85 8.36 0.81
N PHE A 55 -3.54 8.02 -0.44
CA PHE A 55 -2.25 7.45 -0.82
C PHE A 55 -1.46 8.45 -1.64
N THR A 56 -0.24 8.76 -1.19
CA THR A 56 0.71 9.57 -1.97
C THR A 56 1.98 8.78 -2.20
N ILE A 57 2.27 8.45 -3.46
CA ILE A 57 3.56 7.86 -3.82
C ILE A 57 4.62 8.95 -3.74
N THR A 58 5.66 8.71 -2.94
CA THR A 58 6.74 9.67 -2.72
C THR A 58 7.88 9.46 -3.73
N LYS A 59 8.89 10.32 -3.69
CA LYS A 59 10.15 10.13 -4.43
C LYS A 59 11.17 9.26 -3.68
N MET A 60 10.85 8.85 -2.46
CA MET A 60 11.73 8.07 -1.61
C MET A 60 11.56 6.58 -1.97
N GLU A 61 12.66 5.87 -2.22
CA GLU A 61 12.59 4.46 -2.65
C GLU A 61 12.63 3.49 -1.47
N ALA A 62 13.65 3.61 -0.60
CA ALA A 62 13.94 2.59 0.41
C ALA A 62 13.77 3.07 1.85
N ASP A 63 14.09 4.33 2.14
CA ASP A 63 14.07 4.88 3.50
C ASP A 63 13.65 6.36 3.53
N SER A 64 13.36 6.86 4.72
CA SER A 64 13.05 8.26 5.03
C SER A 64 13.75 8.65 6.32
N GLU A 65 14.34 9.85 6.36
CA GLU A 65 14.95 10.41 7.58
C GLU A 65 13.91 11.05 8.50
N GLU A 66 12.74 11.40 7.96
CA GLU A 66 11.67 12.08 8.68
C GLU A 66 10.42 11.22 8.77
N GLU A 67 9.75 11.27 9.92
CA GLU A 67 8.43 10.68 10.12
C GLU A 67 7.35 11.48 9.38
N PRO A 68 6.29 10.81 8.89
CA PRO A 68 5.16 11.53 8.32
C PRO A 68 4.45 12.32 9.42
N SER A 69 3.93 13.50 9.09
CA SER A 69 3.19 14.33 10.05
C SER A 69 1.98 13.62 10.68
N PHE A 70 1.32 12.76 9.90
CA PHE A 70 0.32 11.80 10.36
C PHE A 70 0.33 10.56 9.46
N GLY A 71 -0.10 9.43 10.00
CA GLY A 71 -0.16 8.18 9.25
C GLY A 71 1.16 7.43 9.27
N VAL A 72 1.46 6.72 8.18
CA VAL A 72 2.65 5.88 8.09
C VAL A 72 3.23 5.90 6.66
N TYR A 73 4.55 5.79 6.56
CA TYR A 73 5.22 5.46 5.31
C TYR A 73 5.31 3.94 5.17
N CYS A 74 4.99 3.44 3.98
CA CYS A 74 4.97 2.02 3.69
C CYS A 74 5.78 1.71 2.43
N LYS A 75 6.54 0.62 2.45
CA LYS A 75 7.27 0.07 1.29
C LYS A 75 7.00 -1.41 1.08
N GLY A 76 7.43 -1.91 -0.07
CA GLY A 76 7.47 -3.35 -0.37
C GLY A 76 6.33 -3.87 -1.26
N LEU A 77 5.63 -2.98 -1.97
CA LEU A 77 4.65 -3.38 -2.98
C LEU A 77 5.29 -3.48 -4.36
N PHE A 78 4.88 -4.50 -5.11
CA PHE A 78 5.24 -4.72 -6.50
C PHE A 78 4.03 -4.47 -7.39
N LEU A 79 4.17 -3.66 -8.43
CA LEU A 79 3.14 -3.41 -9.42
C LEU A 79 3.28 -4.40 -10.58
N GLU A 80 2.24 -5.17 -10.83
CA GLU A 80 2.16 -6.15 -11.93
C GLU A 80 1.35 -5.57 -13.09
N GLY A 81 1.87 -5.73 -14.32
CA GLY A 81 1.17 -5.31 -15.55
C GLY A 81 1.19 -3.80 -15.82
N ALA A 82 1.89 -3.02 -14.99
CA ALA A 82 2.21 -1.63 -15.18
C ALA A 82 3.51 -1.27 -14.45
N ARG A 83 4.01 -0.05 -14.63
CA ARG A 83 5.12 0.51 -13.86
C ARG A 83 4.76 1.85 -13.24
N TRP A 84 5.49 2.25 -12.21
CA TRP A 84 5.42 3.59 -11.67
C TRP A 84 6.50 4.46 -12.31
N ASN A 85 6.09 5.45 -13.10
CA ASN A 85 7.02 6.37 -13.73
C ASN A 85 7.46 7.44 -12.72
N ARG A 86 8.71 7.35 -12.27
CA ARG A 86 9.32 8.24 -11.27
C ARG A 86 9.56 9.67 -11.77
N GLU A 87 9.64 9.86 -13.09
CA GLU A 87 9.78 11.20 -13.68
C GLU A 87 8.44 11.93 -13.71
N THR A 88 7.39 11.25 -14.15
CA THR A 88 6.05 11.83 -14.30
C THR A 88 5.17 11.67 -13.06
N MET A 89 5.60 10.85 -12.09
CA MET A 89 4.89 10.53 -10.84
C MET A 89 3.47 9.99 -11.10
N GLN A 90 3.34 9.10 -12.07
CA GLN A 90 2.09 8.41 -12.41
C GLN A 90 2.34 7.01 -12.98
N MET A 91 1.27 6.22 -13.11
CA MET A 91 1.31 4.92 -13.78
C MET A 91 1.65 5.05 -15.25
N ASP A 92 2.41 4.07 -15.76
CA ASP A 92 2.82 3.98 -17.14
C ASP A 92 2.88 2.50 -17.57
N GLU A 93 2.93 2.24 -18.87
CA GLU A 93 3.02 0.88 -19.41
C GLU A 93 4.36 0.25 -19.02
N SER A 94 4.33 -1.03 -18.66
CA SER A 94 5.55 -1.79 -18.34
C SER A 94 6.51 -1.83 -19.53
N TYR A 95 7.81 -1.88 -19.23
CA TYR A 95 8.79 -2.13 -20.27
C TYR A 95 8.67 -3.56 -20.82
N PRO A 96 9.03 -3.79 -22.10
CA PRO A 96 9.02 -5.13 -22.66
C PRO A 96 9.81 -6.11 -21.81
N LYS A 97 9.19 -7.25 -21.46
CA LYS A 97 9.76 -8.34 -20.64
C LYS A 97 9.99 -7.99 -19.16
N ILE A 98 9.47 -6.87 -18.66
CA ILE A 98 9.44 -6.56 -17.24
C ILE A 98 8.02 -6.79 -16.72
N LEU A 99 7.86 -7.83 -15.90
CA LEU A 99 6.55 -8.24 -15.37
C LEU A 99 6.12 -7.40 -14.15
N PHE A 100 7.09 -7.00 -13.34
CA PHE A 100 6.88 -6.31 -12.08
C PHE A 100 7.77 -5.07 -11.98
N ASP A 101 7.23 -3.99 -11.42
CA ASP A 101 7.98 -2.81 -10.98
C ASP A 101 7.82 -2.61 -9.48
N THR A 102 8.81 -2.05 -8.80
CA THR A 102 8.67 -1.69 -7.39
C THR A 102 8.01 -0.33 -7.27
N ILE A 103 7.01 -0.23 -6.38
CA ILE A 103 6.42 1.06 -6.05
C ILE A 103 7.30 1.74 -4.98
N PRO A 104 7.67 3.03 -5.16
CA PRO A 104 8.36 3.79 -4.13
C PRO A 104 7.56 3.85 -2.82
N ILE A 105 8.16 4.43 -1.78
CA ILE A 105 7.49 4.63 -0.49
C ILE A 105 6.15 5.33 -0.71
N ILE A 106 5.11 4.73 -0.17
CA ILE A 106 3.74 5.24 -0.19
C ILE A 106 3.45 5.85 1.17
N TRP A 107 2.99 7.08 1.18
CA TRP A 107 2.40 7.68 2.37
C TRP A 107 0.95 7.26 2.49
N PHE A 108 0.64 6.50 3.54
CA PHE A 108 -0.70 6.16 3.96
C PHE A 108 -1.16 7.25 4.92
N LYS A 109 -1.79 8.29 4.37
CA LYS A 109 -2.18 9.48 5.12
C LYS A 109 -3.65 9.39 5.55
N PRO A 110 -3.96 9.35 6.86
CA PRO A 110 -5.34 9.45 7.32
C PRO A 110 -5.97 10.78 6.91
N ALA A 111 -7.19 10.72 6.40
CA ALA A 111 -7.97 11.89 6.02
C ALA A 111 -9.47 11.64 6.25
N LEU A 112 -10.23 12.73 6.37
CA LEU A 112 -11.68 12.67 6.42
C LEU A 112 -12.24 12.21 5.08
N ILE A 113 -13.19 11.28 5.10
CA ILE A 113 -13.89 10.81 3.89
C ILE A 113 -14.57 12.00 3.18
N ALA A 114 -15.10 12.96 3.94
CA ALA A 114 -15.75 14.15 3.39
C ALA A 114 -14.80 15.04 2.55
N ASP A 115 -13.50 14.98 2.82
CA ASP A 115 -12.49 15.77 2.12
C ASP A 115 -11.88 15.02 0.92
N PHE A 116 -12.21 13.74 0.75
CA PHE A 116 -11.61 12.88 -0.26
C PHE A 116 -11.91 13.38 -1.68
N LYS A 117 -10.88 13.88 -2.33
CA LYS A 117 -10.92 14.35 -3.72
C LYS A 117 -9.70 13.81 -4.47
N PRO A 118 -9.70 12.51 -4.82
CA PRO A 118 -8.55 11.92 -5.47
C PRO A 118 -8.35 12.56 -6.86
N PRO A 119 -7.10 12.81 -7.27
CA PRO A 119 -6.82 13.13 -8.67
C PRO A 119 -7.20 11.92 -9.56
N PRO A 120 -7.20 12.07 -10.89
CA PRO A 120 -7.29 10.93 -11.81
C PRO A 120 -6.36 9.81 -11.38
N SER A 121 -6.96 8.68 -10.99
CA SER A 121 -6.29 7.57 -10.33
C SER A 121 -6.92 6.25 -10.72
N TYR A 122 -6.11 5.20 -10.63
CA TYR A 122 -6.56 3.83 -10.65
C TYR A 122 -6.70 3.32 -9.20
N PHE A 123 -7.85 2.73 -8.87
CA PHE A 123 -8.03 2.00 -7.62
C PHE A 123 -7.38 0.61 -7.78
N CYS A 124 -6.08 0.57 -7.56
CA CYS A 124 -5.25 -0.62 -7.72
C CYS A 124 -5.48 -1.59 -6.55
N PRO A 125 -5.93 -2.83 -6.81
CA PRO A 125 -6.08 -3.84 -5.77
C PRO A 125 -4.71 -4.35 -5.32
N ILE A 126 -4.52 -4.51 -4.01
CA ILE A 126 -3.37 -5.19 -3.41
C ILE A 126 -3.75 -6.63 -3.09
N TYR A 127 -2.95 -7.58 -3.58
CA TYR A 127 -3.02 -9.00 -3.24
C TYR A 127 -1.75 -9.47 -2.54
N LYS A 128 -1.85 -10.58 -1.80
CA LYS A 128 -0.67 -11.22 -1.22
C LYS A 128 0.17 -11.89 -2.28
N THR A 129 -0.43 -12.71 -3.16
CA THR A 129 0.22 -13.52 -4.21
C THR A 129 -0.31 -13.20 -5.61
N SER A 130 0.48 -13.50 -6.65
CA SER A 130 0.11 -13.24 -8.05
C SER A 130 -1.07 -14.10 -8.54
N GLU A 131 -1.26 -15.29 -7.96
CA GLU A 131 -2.38 -16.17 -8.29
C GLU A 131 -3.74 -15.51 -8.00
N ARG A 132 -3.77 -14.49 -7.13
CA ARG A 132 -4.99 -13.74 -6.70
C ARG A 132 -6.12 -14.63 -6.19
N LYS A 133 -5.81 -15.89 -5.90
CA LYS A 133 -6.73 -16.90 -5.38
C LYS A 133 -6.75 -16.80 -3.86
N GLY A 134 -7.92 -16.61 -3.29
CA GLY A 134 -8.11 -16.57 -1.85
C GLY A 134 -9.43 -17.22 -1.46
N VAL A 135 -9.51 -17.68 -0.21
CA VAL A 135 -10.75 -18.14 0.41
C VAL A 135 -11.24 -17.02 1.32
N LEU A 136 -12.54 -16.79 1.37
CA LEU A 136 -13.14 -15.92 2.37
C LEU A 136 -13.04 -16.61 3.73
N ALA A 137 -12.33 -15.99 4.67
CA ALA A 137 -12.31 -16.45 6.05
C ALA A 137 -13.72 -16.32 6.67
N THR A 138 -13.97 -17.03 7.76
CA THR A 138 -15.21 -16.90 8.54
C THR A 138 -15.46 -15.48 9.06
N THR A 139 -14.43 -14.64 9.10
CA THR A 139 -14.49 -13.21 9.43
C THR A 139 -14.85 -12.30 8.25
N GLY A 140 -15.06 -12.85 7.05
CA GLY A 140 -15.37 -12.09 5.82
C GLY A 140 -14.15 -11.52 5.11
N HIS A 141 -12.95 -11.61 5.70
CA HIS A 141 -11.71 -11.17 5.06
C HIS A 141 -11.19 -12.20 4.06
N SER A 142 -10.73 -11.73 2.90
CA SER A 142 -10.05 -12.57 1.92
C SER A 142 -8.69 -13.01 2.44
N SER A 143 -8.32 -14.28 2.22
CA SER A 143 -6.98 -14.75 2.55
C SER A 143 -5.89 -14.09 1.70
N ASN A 144 -6.24 -13.53 0.53
CA ASN A 144 -5.30 -13.00 -0.46
C ASN A 144 -5.51 -11.50 -0.77
N PHE A 145 -6.75 -11.01 -0.87
CA PHE A 145 -6.98 -9.57 -1.08
C PHE A 145 -6.71 -8.78 0.21
N VAL A 146 -5.93 -7.70 0.11
CA VAL A 146 -5.51 -6.86 1.24
C VAL A 146 -6.38 -5.61 1.33
N MET A 147 -6.35 -4.76 0.30
CA MET A 147 -7.07 -3.49 0.19
C MET A 147 -6.91 -2.89 -1.21
N TYR A 148 -7.58 -1.77 -1.49
CA TYR A 148 -7.28 -0.91 -2.63
C TYR A 148 -6.33 0.23 -2.23
N ILE A 149 -5.48 0.66 -3.16
CA ILE A 149 -4.73 1.91 -3.11
C ILE A 149 -5.00 2.74 -4.35
N THR A 150 -4.87 4.06 -4.25
CA THR A 150 -5.02 4.96 -5.40
C THR A 150 -3.66 5.26 -6.02
N LEU A 151 -3.49 4.89 -7.29
CA LEU A 151 -2.30 5.20 -8.08
C LEU A 151 -2.65 6.25 -9.14
N ARG A 152 -1.96 7.40 -9.14
CA ARG A 152 -2.23 8.48 -10.09
C ARG A 152 -2.04 8.01 -11.53
N THR A 153 -2.96 8.40 -12.41
CA THR A 153 -2.87 8.14 -13.86
C THR A 153 -3.81 9.06 -14.62
N ASP A 154 -3.35 9.60 -15.75
CA ASP A 154 -4.20 10.36 -16.67
C ASP A 154 -4.99 9.45 -17.65
N ILE A 155 -4.72 8.13 -17.64
CA ILE A 155 -5.43 7.13 -18.45
C ILE A 155 -6.69 6.68 -17.71
N LYS A 156 -7.79 6.47 -18.45
CA LYS A 156 -9.04 5.95 -17.87
C LYS A 156 -8.81 4.63 -17.16
N GLU A 157 -9.43 4.49 -15.98
CA GLU A 157 -9.31 3.32 -15.11
C GLU A 157 -9.53 1.97 -15.82
N GLN A 158 -10.50 1.92 -16.74
CA GLN A 158 -10.84 0.72 -17.52
C GLN A 158 -9.64 0.13 -18.27
N HIS A 159 -8.67 0.96 -18.68
CA HIS A 159 -7.44 0.51 -19.32
C HIS A 159 -6.64 -0.44 -18.43
N TRP A 160 -6.43 -0.03 -17.17
CA TRP A 160 -5.68 -0.79 -16.17
C TRP A 160 -6.47 -2.01 -15.67
N ILE A 161 -7.79 -1.87 -15.53
CA ILE A 161 -8.69 -2.99 -15.20
C ILE A 161 -8.62 -4.08 -16.28
N ASN A 162 -8.74 -3.71 -17.56
CA ASN A 162 -8.70 -4.67 -18.67
C ASN A 162 -7.34 -5.38 -18.81
N ARG A 163 -6.27 -4.76 -18.33
CA ARG A 163 -4.92 -5.33 -18.27
C ARG A 163 -4.68 -6.18 -17.03
N GLY A 164 -5.65 -6.20 -16.11
CA GLY A 164 -5.52 -6.91 -14.84
C GLY A 164 -4.39 -6.36 -13.99
N VAL A 165 -4.09 -5.06 -14.04
CA VAL A 165 -3.04 -4.47 -13.19
C VAL A 165 -3.39 -4.70 -11.72
N ALA A 166 -2.39 -5.04 -10.92
CA ALA A 166 -2.55 -5.15 -9.47
C ALA A 166 -1.22 -4.89 -8.76
N SER A 167 -1.31 -4.61 -7.46
CA SER A 167 -0.15 -4.59 -6.58
C SER A 167 -0.05 -5.90 -5.80
N LEU A 168 1.16 -6.37 -5.56
CA LEU A 168 1.46 -7.61 -4.85
C LEU A 168 2.33 -7.31 -3.64
N THR A 169 2.09 -7.98 -2.51
CA THR A 169 3.01 -7.92 -1.37
C THR A 169 4.19 -8.87 -1.52
N GLN A 170 4.02 -9.97 -2.26
CA GLN A 170 5.10 -10.90 -2.55
C GLN A 170 5.04 -11.34 -4.02
N LEU A 171 6.22 -11.52 -4.61
CA LEU A 171 6.37 -12.17 -5.90
C LEU A 171 6.42 -13.68 -5.69
N ASP A 172 6.01 -14.44 -6.71
CA ASP A 172 6.19 -15.89 -6.69
C ASP A 172 7.67 -16.21 -6.91
N ASP A 173 8.21 -17.12 -6.10
CA ASP A 173 9.60 -17.63 -6.21
C ASP A 173 9.77 -18.54 -7.44
#